data_AF-A0A523XNM8-F1
#
_entry.id   AF-A0A523XNM8-F1
#
_cell.length_a   1.000
_cell.length_b   1.000
_cell.length_c   1.000
_cell.angle_alpha   90.00
_cell.angle_beta   90.00
_cell.angle_gamma   90.00
#
_symmetry.space_group_name_H-M   'P 1'
#
loop_
_entity.id
_entity.type
_entity.pdbx_description
1 polymer ?
#
loop_
_entity_poly.entity_id
_entity_poly.type
_entity_poly.pdbx_seq_one_letter_code
_entity_poly.pdbx_strand_id
1 'polypeptide(L)'
;DGETFEGLQKGETLGVFQLESSGMREILCKLKPSAFSDLVAVLSLYRPGPLGGTQIDEFVDRKNGKKPIVYEHPDLESILKETYGIILYQEQVMQIASKLGGFTLGQADILRRAMGKKQASVMEEKRRAFVDGAKENKIDSRKANRIFDLMAQFAGYGFNKSHSAGYALISFQTAYLKAHYPVEFVAASLSSEMGSSDRLDIILKECKRMGIQVISTDINT
;
A
#
# COMPACT_ATOMS: atom_id res chain seq x y z
N ASP A 1 4.28 -8.85 15.39
CA ASP A 1 4.12 -10.30 15.39
C ASP A 1 4.98 -10.89 14.28
N GLY A 2 5.97 -11.73 14.62
CA GLY A 2 6.96 -12.23 13.65
C GLY A 2 6.38 -13.29 12.73
N GLU A 3 5.63 -14.24 13.27
CA GLU A 3 5.04 -15.38 12.55
C GLU A 3 4.04 -14.93 11.48
N THR A 4 3.20 -13.93 11.78
CA THR A 4 2.28 -13.34 10.78
C THR A 4 3.05 -12.77 9.59
N PHE A 5 4.12 -12.00 9.84
CA PHE A 5 4.93 -11.45 8.74
C PHE A 5 5.69 -12.54 7.99
N GLU A 6 6.17 -13.59 8.65
CA GLU A 6 6.82 -14.71 7.98
C GLU A 6 5.87 -15.41 6.98
N GLY A 7 4.63 -15.69 7.38
CA GLY A 7 3.62 -16.25 6.48
C GLY A 7 3.32 -15.33 5.28
N LEU A 8 3.22 -14.01 5.53
CA LEU A 8 3.07 -13.01 4.47
C LEU A 8 4.27 -12.98 3.51
N GLN A 9 5.49 -13.03 4.04
CA GLN A 9 6.74 -13.05 3.26
C GLN A 9 6.90 -14.32 2.41
N LYS A 10 6.31 -15.44 2.83
CA LYS A 10 6.24 -16.69 2.06
C LYS A 10 5.08 -16.71 1.06
N GLY A 11 4.22 -15.69 1.07
CA GLY A 11 3.01 -15.65 0.24
C GLY A 11 1.98 -16.70 0.63
N GLU A 12 1.92 -17.09 1.91
CA GLU A 12 0.98 -18.10 2.42
C GLU A 12 -0.39 -17.50 2.74
N THR A 13 -0.96 -16.76 1.79
CA THR A 13 -2.09 -15.85 2.03
C THR A 13 -3.43 -16.34 1.48
N LEU A 14 -3.58 -17.64 1.19
CA LEU A 14 -4.90 -18.18 0.86
C LEU A 14 -5.89 -17.94 2.03
N GLY A 15 -7.07 -17.39 1.74
CA GLY A 15 -8.06 -16.99 2.74
C GLY A 15 -7.76 -15.66 3.43
N VAL A 16 -6.56 -15.09 3.27
CA VAL A 16 -6.20 -13.80 3.87
C VAL A 16 -6.82 -12.68 3.04
N PHE A 17 -7.59 -11.83 3.70
CA PHE A 17 -8.36 -10.76 3.07
C PHE A 17 -7.47 -9.89 2.17
N GLN A 18 -7.91 -9.61 0.94
CA GLN A 18 -7.22 -8.84 -0.12
C GLN A 18 -5.86 -9.38 -0.60
N LEU A 19 -5.29 -10.39 0.07
CA LEU A 19 -3.93 -10.86 -0.19
C LEU A 19 -3.84 -12.21 -0.90
N GLU A 20 -4.97 -12.80 -1.29
CA GLU A 20 -5.04 -14.16 -1.82
C GLU A 20 -4.60 -14.32 -3.28
N SER A 21 -4.77 -13.29 -4.13
CA SER A 21 -4.50 -13.42 -5.57
C SER A 21 -3.05 -13.79 -5.89
N SER A 22 -2.82 -14.54 -6.98
CA SER A 22 -1.48 -14.99 -7.39
C SER A 22 -0.49 -13.85 -7.54
N GLY A 23 -0.87 -12.78 -8.25
CA GLY A 23 -0.01 -11.60 -8.42
C GLY A 23 0.32 -10.90 -7.10
N MET A 24 -0.64 -10.81 -6.17
CA MET A 24 -0.38 -10.25 -4.84
C MET A 24 0.58 -11.13 -4.04
N ARG A 25 0.44 -12.45 -4.09
CA ARG A 25 1.35 -13.40 -3.43
C ARG A 25 2.78 -13.25 -3.94
N GLU A 26 2.97 -13.15 -5.25
CA GLU A 26 4.28 -12.90 -5.84
C GLU A 26 4.89 -11.58 -5.36
N ILE A 27 4.08 -10.52 -5.27
CA ILE A 27 4.54 -9.23 -4.76
C ILE A 27 4.94 -9.33 -3.30
N LEU A 28 4.15 -10.00 -2.45
CA LEU A 28 4.49 -10.17 -1.03
C LEU A 28 5.82 -10.92 -0.86
N CYS A 29 6.05 -11.98 -1.65
CA CYS A 29 7.32 -12.71 -1.65
C CYS A 29 8.52 -11.84 -2.05
N LYS A 30 8.34 -10.94 -3.03
CA LYS A 30 9.38 -10.00 -3.47
C LYS A 30 9.59 -8.86 -2.45
N LEU A 31 8.49 -8.31 -1.94
CA LEU A 31 8.45 -7.17 -1.02
C LEU A 31 8.97 -7.52 0.36
N LYS A 32 8.76 -8.77 0.80
CA LYS A 32 9.04 -9.27 2.13
C LYS A 32 8.53 -8.32 3.24
N PRO A 33 7.20 -8.11 3.37
CA PRO A 33 6.64 -7.16 4.34
C PRO A 33 7.17 -7.43 5.76
N SER A 34 7.63 -6.38 6.43
CA SER A 34 8.22 -6.46 7.78
C SER A 34 7.61 -5.45 8.75
N ALA A 35 6.73 -4.58 8.27
CA ALA A 35 5.99 -3.61 9.06
C ALA A 35 4.55 -3.46 8.55
N PHE A 36 3.66 -2.97 9.41
CA PHE A 36 2.26 -2.74 9.03
C PHE A 36 2.14 -1.74 7.87
N SER A 37 3.00 -0.73 7.82
CA SER A 37 3.06 0.24 6.72
C SER A 37 3.30 -0.40 5.36
N ASP A 38 4.01 -1.53 5.29
CA ASP A 38 4.20 -2.26 4.03
C ASP A 38 2.90 -2.86 3.51
N LEU A 39 2.01 -3.32 4.40
CA LEU A 39 0.69 -3.81 4.03
C LEU A 39 -0.20 -2.67 3.53
N VAL A 40 -0.15 -1.52 4.20
CA VAL A 40 -0.84 -0.31 3.73
C VAL A 40 -0.33 0.07 2.34
N ALA A 41 0.99 -0.01 2.10
CA ALA A 41 1.57 0.33 0.81
C ALA A 41 1.23 -0.68 -0.28
N VAL A 42 1.33 -1.99 -0.03
CA VAL A 42 1.10 -3.02 -1.06
C VAL A 42 -0.35 -3.03 -1.53
N LEU A 43 -1.32 -2.85 -0.63
CA LEU A 43 -2.73 -2.72 -0.97
C LEU A 43 -3.01 -1.45 -1.78
N SER A 44 -2.24 -0.38 -1.53
CA SER A 44 -2.34 0.85 -2.31
C SER A 44 -1.69 0.72 -3.68
N LEU A 45 -0.61 -0.05 -3.83
CA LEU A 45 0.17 -0.21 -5.05
C LEU A 45 -0.42 -1.25 -6.01
N TYR A 46 -1.04 -2.32 -5.49
CA TYR A 46 -1.61 -3.40 -6.30
C TYR A 46 -2.94 -2.98 -6.95
N ARG A 47 -2.83 -2.16 -8.00
CA ARG A 47 -3.96 -1.70 -8.80
C ARG A 47 -3.73 -1.92 -10.29
N PRO A 48 -4.79 -2.24 -11.06
CA PRO A 48 -4.69 -2.37 -12.50
C PRO A 48 -4.31 -1.03 -13.14
N GLY A 49 -3.20 -1.00 -13.90
CA GLY A 49 -2.76 0.18 -14.64
C GLY A 49 -1.30 0.10 -15.08
N PRO A 50 -0.90 0.85 -16.13
CA PRO A 50 0.43 0.78 -16.74
C PRO A 50 1.56 1.19 -15.79
N LEU A 51 1.25 1.99 -14.76
CA LEU A 51 2.21 2.44 -13.76
C LEU A 51 2.24 1.58 -12.49
N GLY A 52 1.27 0.68 -12.29
CA GLY A 52 1.18 -0.15 -11.09
C GLY A 52 2.38 -1.07 -10.95
N GLY A 53 2.72 -1.80 -12.01
CA GLY A 53 3.84 -2.75 -12.01
C GLY A 53 5.20 -2.09 -11.77
N THR A 54 5.50 -1.01 -12.49
CA THR A 54 6.80 -0.32 -12.36
C THR A 54 6.97 0.39 -11.02
N GLN A 55 5.88 0.91 -10.44
CA GLN A 55 5.92 1.50 -9.09
C GLN A 55 6.11 0.45 -8.00
N ILE A 56 5.50 -0.73 -8.13
CA ILE A 56 5.71 -1.84 -7.20
C ILE A 56 7.19 -2.26 -7.21
N ASP A 57 7.78 -2.45 -8.39
CA ASP A 57 9.18 -2.85 -8.50
C ASP A 57 10.12 -1.81 -7.88
N GLU A 58 9.90 -0.51 -8.15
CA GLU A 58 10.67 0.58 -7.53
C GLU A 58 10.54 0.58 -5.99
N PHE A 59 9.32 0.38 -5.48
CA PHE A 59 9.06 0.30 -4.04
C PHE A 59 9.78 -0.88 -3.39
N VAL A 60 9.69 -2.06 -4.02
CA VAL A 60 10.35 -3.29 -3.58
C VAL A 60 11.88 -3.14 -3.62
N ASP A 61 12.43 -2.59 -4.69
CA ASP A 61 13.87 -2.41 -4.85
C ASP A 61 14.45 -1.46 -3.81
N ARG A 62 13.77 -0.33 -3.54
CA ARG A 62 14.20 0.62 -2.50
C ARG A 62 14.10 0.03 -1.11
N LYS A 63 12.99 -0.63 -0.80
CA LYS A 63 12.81 -1.30 0.49
C LYS A 63 13.91 -2.33 0.75
N ASN A 64 14.22 -3.14 -0.25
CA ASN A 64 15.21 -4.21 -0.13
C ASN A 64 16.66 -3.73 -0.32
N GLY A 65 16.90 -2.41 -0.43
CA GLY A 65 18.24 -1.85 -0.58
C GLY A 65 18.90 -2.09 -1.93
N LYS A 66 18.16 -2.57 -2.95
CA LYS A 66 18.65 -2.73 -4.33
C LYS A 66 18.78 -1.39 -5.05
N LYS A 67 17.99 -0.40 -4.64
CA LYS A 67 18.07 0.99 -5.11
C LYS A 67 18.19 1.94 -3.91
N PRO A 68 18.94 3.05 -4.05
CA PRO A 68 19.03 4.04 -2.99
C PRO A 68 17.68 4.76 -2.81
N ILE A 69 17.33 5.04 -1.56
CA ILE A 69 16.22 5.93 -1.23
C ILE A 69 16.71 7.37 -1.43
N VAL A 70 16.07 8.10 -2.35
CA VAL A 70 16.42 9.48 -2.68
C VAL A 70 15.27 10.41 -2.35
N TYR A 71 15.58 11.50 -1.67
CA TYR A 71 14.65 12.59 -1.39
C TYR A 71 15.13 13.85 -2.12
N GLU A 72 14.22 14.54 -2.81
CA GLU A 72 14.55 15.81 -3.48
C GLU A 72 14.92 16.92 -2.48
N HIS A 73 14.39 16.82 -1.26
CA HIS A 73 14.65 17.74 -0.15
C HIS A 73 14.68 16.98 1.19
N PRO A 74 15.56 17.33 2.15
CA PRO A 74 15.64 16.67 3.46
C PRO A 74 14.30 16.60 4.20
N ASP A 75 13.50 17.66 4.16
CA ASP A 75 12.18 17.68 4.83
C ASP A 75 11.21 16.60 4.31
N LEU A 76 11.40 16.11 3.08
CA LEU A 76 10.58 15.03 2.51
C LEU A 76 10.82 13.69 3.20
N GLU A 77 11.97 13.49 3.85
CA GLU A 77 12.27 12.24 4.56
C GLU A 77 11.19 11.96 5.61
N SER A 78 10.82 12.96 6.41
CA SER A 78 9.79 12.81 7.45
C SER A 78 8.41 12.40 6.94
N ILE A 79 8.13 12.66 5.65
CA ILE A 79 6.83 12.41 5.00
C ILE A 79 6.85 11.10 4.20
N LEU A 80 7.99 10.81 3.56
CA LEU A 80 8.13 9.72 2.58
C LEU A 80 8.95 8.54 3.10
N LYS A 81 9.45 8.58 4.35
CA LYS A 81 10.23 7.48 4.94
C LYS A 81 9.47 6.16 4.97
N GLU A 82 8.19 6.18 5.34
CA GLU A 82 7.34 4.98 5.39
C GLU A 82 7.08 4.37 4.00
N THR A 83 7.30 5.14 2.94
CA THR A 83 7.10 4.72 1.55
C THR A 83 8.40 4.73 0.74
N TYR A 84 9.54 4.64 1.43
CA TYR A 84 10.86 4.53 0.81
C TYR A 84 11.15 5.64 -0.23
N GLY A 85 10.72 6.87 0.07
CA GLY A 85 10.93 8.03 -0.80
C GLY A 85 9.98 8.12 -2.00
N ILE A 86 8.93 7.31 -2.04
CA ILE A 86 7.92 7.31 -3.12
C ILE A 86 6.66 8.03 -2.62
N ILE A 87 6.15 8.97 -3.41
CA ILE A 87 4.85 9.61 -3.12
C ILE A 87 3.75 8.61 -3.51
N LEU A 88 3.09 8.03 -2.50
CA LEU A 88 2.07 7.00 -2.69
C LEU A 88 0.68 7.45 -2.26
N TYR A 89 0.61 8.30 -1.22
CA TYR A 89 -0.64 8.68 -0.60
C TYR A 89 -1.06 10.11 -0.90
N GLN A 90 -2.37 10.32 -0.93
CA GLN A 90 -2.99 11.64 -1.02
C GLN A 90 -2.59 12.54 0.14
N GLU A 91 -2.51 11.96 1.34
CA GLU A 91 -2.09 12.64 2.56
C GLU A 91 -0.63 13.11 2.47
N GLN A 92 0.25 12.38 1.77
CA GLN A 92 1.64 12.81 1.54
C GLN A 92 1.70 14.04 0.64
N VAL A 93 0.90 14.10 -0.43
CA VAL A 93 0.80 15.30 -1.28
C VAL A 93 0.38 16.51 -0.43
N MET A 94 -0.59 16.33 0.47
CA MET A 94 -1.05 17.39 1.36
C MET A 94 0.05 17.84 2.34
N GLN A 95 0.77 16.88 2.94
CA GLN A 95 1.87 17.15 3.86
C GLN A 95 3.02 17.88 3.17
N ILE A 96 3.38 17.49 1.93
CA ILE A 96 4.44 18.15 1.15
C ILE A 96 4.04 19.59 0.82
N ALA A 97 2.81 19.81 0.34
CA ALA A 97 2.30 21.13 0.03
C ALA A 97 2.30 22.06 1.25
N SER A 98 1.94 21.53 2.42
CA SER A 98 1.95 22.29 3.67
C SER A 98 3.37 22.57 4.17
N LYS A 99 4.21 21.54 4.23
CA LYS A 99 5.56 21.62 4.80
C LYS A 99 6.52 22.45 3.96
N LEU A 100 6.48 22.30 2.63
CA LEU A 100 7.40 22.99 1.72
C LEU A 100 6.78 24.25 1.11
N GLY A 101 5.50 24.21 0.75
CA GLY A 101 4.82 25.32 0.10
C GLY A 101 4.11 26.29 1.05
N GLY A 102 4.08 26.01 2.35
CA GLY A 102 3.39 26.86 3.35
C GLY A 102 1.86 26.79 3.27
N PHE A 103 1.29 25.79 2.59
CA PHE A 103 -0.16 25.69 2.43
C PHE A 103 -0.82 25.30 3.76
N THR A 104 -2.00 25.86 4.04
CA THR A 104 -2.90 25.27 5.03
C THR A 104 -3.38 23.89 4.55
N LEU A 105 -3.82 23.02 5.45
CA LEU A 105 -4.35 21.70 5.07
C LEU A 105 -5.56 21.81 4.12
N GLY A 106 -6.38 22.85 4.27
CA GLY A 106 -7.49 23.14 3.35
C GLY A 106 -7.02 23.49 1.94
N GLN A 107 -6.01 24.36 1.81
CA GLN A 107 -5.38 24.69 0.52
C GLN A 107 -4.71 23.46 -0.11
N ALA A 108 -4.08 22.62 0.72
CA ALA A 108 -3.43 21.39 0.29
C ALA A 108 -4.45 20.36 -0.25
N ASP A 109 -5.64 20.23 0.34
CA ASP A 109 -6.70 19.37 -0.22
C ASP A 109 -7.23 19.92 -1.55
N ILE A 110 -7.36 21.25 -1.70
CA ILE A 110 -7.73 21.87 -2.98
C ILE A 110 -6.70 21.51 -4.06
N LEU A 111 -5.40 21.62 -3.74
CA LEU A 111 -4.31 21.22 -4.64
C LEU A 111 -4.43 19.74 -5.04
N ARG A 112 -4.59 18.85 -4.05
CA ARG A 112 -4.76 17.41 -4.29
C ARG A 112 -5.93 17.12 -5.24
N ARG A 113 -7.09 17.76 -5.03
CA ARG A 113 -8.28 17.62 -5.90
C ARG A 113 -8.00 18.13 -7.32
N ALA A 114 -7.31 19.26 -7.45
CA ALA A 114 -6.97 19.86 -8.74
C ALA A 114 -6.01 18.96 -9.54
N MET A 115 -5.00 18.38 -8.87
CA MET A 115 -4.07 17.45 -9.48
C MET A 115 -4.77 16.19 -9.98
N GLY A 116 -5.65 15.59 -9.17
CA GLY A 116 -6.42 14.40 -9.57
C GLY A 116 -7.32 14.63 -10.79
N LYS A 117 -7.85 15.85 -10.94
CA LYS A 117 -8.69 16.26 -12.10
C LYS A 117 -7.88 16.87 -13.26
N LYS A 118 -6.56 16.99 -13.15
CA LYS A 118 -5.66 17.62 -14.15
C LYS A 118 -6.14 19.01 -14.62
N GLN A 119 -6.62 19.85 -13.70
CA GLN A 119 -7.12 21.19 -14.04
C GLN A 119 -5.97 22.17 -14.30
N ALA A 120 -5.62 22.39 -15.57
CA ALA A 120 -4.42 23.14 -15.96
C ALA A 120 -4.32 24.55 -15.36
N SER A 121 -5.41 25.33 -15.39
CA SER A 121 -5.43 26.70 -14.85
C SER A 121 -5.17 26.74 -13.35
N VAL A 122 -5.83 25.86 -12.58
CA VAL A 122 -5.66 25.75 -11.12
C VAL A 122 -4.27 25.22 -10.79
N MET A 123 -3.76 24.27 -11.57
CA MET A 123 -2.42 23.71 -11.37
C MET A 123 -1.32 24.75 -11.53
N GLU A 124 -1.42 25.63 -12.52
CA GLU A 124 -0.46 26.72 -12.72
C GLU A 124 -0.51 27.75 -11.58
N GLU A 125 -1.72 28.14 -11.16
CA GLU A 125 -1.90 29.02 -10.00
C GLU A 125 -1.28 28.41 -8.73
N LYS A 126 -1.58 27.14 -8.44
CA LYS A 126 -1.05 26.47 -7.25
C LYS A 126 0.44 26.18 -7.35
N ARG A 127 0.98 25.96 -8.54
CA ARG A 127 2.43 25.84 -8.75
C ARG A 127 3.14 27.11 -8.34
N ARG A 128 2.66 28.27 -8.79
CA ARG A 128 3.25 29.57 -8.43
C ARG A 128 3.21 29.76 -6.92
N ALA A 129 2.05 29.58 -6.30
CA ALA A 129 1.91 29.67 -4.85
C ALA A 129 2.84 28.70 -4.09
N PHE A 130 2.98 27.46 -4.56
CA PHE A 130 3.88 26.47 -3.95
C PHE A 130 5.35 26.89 -4.07
N VAL A 131 5.78 27.38 -5.24
CA VAL A 131 7.16 27.83 -5.46
C VAL A 131 7.47 29.08 -4.63
N ASP A 132 6.53 30.01 -4.53
CA ASP A 132 6.70 31.22 -3.73
C ASP A 132 6.78 30.90 -2.23
N GLY A 133 5.91 30.03 -1.71
CA GLY A 133 6.03 29.54 -0.33
C GLY A 133 7.29 28.71 -0.08
N ALA A 134 7.77 27.96 -1.07
CA ALA A 134 9.02 27.21 -0.99
C ALA A 134 10.25 28.13 -0.88
N LYS A 135 10.22 29.33 -1.47
CA LYS A 135 11.28 30.34 -1.31
C LYS A 135 11.38 30.81 0.14
N GLU A 136 10.27 30.98 0.84
CA GLU A 136 10.26 31.34 2.26
C GLU A 136 10.94 30.27 3.12
N ASN A 137 10.83 29.00 2.70
CA ASN A 137 11.53 27.85 3.28
C ASN A 137 12.96 27.65 2.75
N LYS A 138 13.52 28.63 2.01
CA LYS A 138 14.87 28.60 1.42
C LYS A 138 15.09 27.44 0.44
N ILE A 139 14.04 26.99 -0.22
CA ILE A 139 14.10 25.94 -1.25
C ILE A 139 14.26 26.61 -2.61
N ASP A 140 15.28 26.18 -3.36
CA ASP A 140 15.51 26.68 -4.72
C ASP A 140 14.29 26.44 -5.63
N SER A 141 14.01 27.41 -6.51
CA SER A 141 12.81 27.39 -7.37
C SER A 141 12.83 26.22 -8.36
N ARG A 142 14.00 25.78 -8.84
CA ARG A 142 14.10 24.61 -9.72
C ARG A 142 13.74 23.34 -8.97
N LYS A 143 14.23 23.21 -7.72
CA LYS A 143 13.90 22.08 -6.85
C LYS A 143 12.42 22.06 -6.46
N ALA A 144 11.85 23.21 -6.11
CA ALA A 144 10.42 23.33 -5.81
C ALA A 144 9.55 22.92 -7.00
N ASN A 145 9.89 23.36 -8.22
CA ASN A 145 9.18 22.95 -9.43
C ASN A 145 9.25 21.43 -9.66
N ARG A 146 10.43 20.83 -9.50
CA ARG A 146 10.62 19.38 -9.63
C ARG A 146 9.78 18.60 -8.61
N ILE A 147 9.72 19.05 -7.36
CA ILE A 147 8.88 18.42 -6.33
C ILE A 147 7.39 18.55 -6.69
N PHE A 148 6.97 19.70 -7.21
CA PHE A 148 5.61 19.91 -7.66
C PHE A 148 5.24 18.99 -8.84
N ASP A 149 6.16 18.80 -9.79
CA ASP A 149 5.99 17.87 -10.92
C ASP A 149 5.81 16.43 -10.44
N LEU A 150 6.63 16.00 -9.47
CA LEU A 150 6.48 14.69 -8.83
C LEU A 150 5.11 14.56 -8.17
N MET A 151 4.68 15.53 -7.37
CA MET A 151 3.34 15.51 -6.77
C MET A 151 2.23 15.39 -7.84
N ALA A 152 2.32 16.15 -8.93
CA ALA A 152 1.34 16.13 -10.01
C ALA A 152 1.30 14.79 -10.76
N GLN A 153 2.46 14.19 -11.02
CA GLN A 153 2.58 12.87 -11.63
C GLN A 153 1.92 11.79 -10.76
N PHE A 154 2.16 11.83 -9.45
CA PHE A 154 1.65 10.83 -8.51
C PHE A 154 0.20 11.06 -8.09
N ALA A 155 -0.30 12.29 -8.06
CA ALA A 155 -1.66 12.58 -7.62
C ALA A 155 -2.75 11.95 -8.51
N GLY A 156 -2.44 11.60 -9.76
CA GLY A 156 -3.34 10.78 -10.59
C GLY A 156 -3.49 9.33 -10.12
N TYR A 157 -2.54 8.83 -9.31
CA TYR A 157 -2.48 7.46 -8.80
C TYR A 157 -2.53 7.36 -7.26
N GLY A 158 -2.36 8.50 -6.58
CA GLY A 158 -2.27 8.61 -5.14
C GLY A 158 -3.49 7.99 -4.45
N PHE A 159 -3.24 7.10 -3.49
CA PHE A 159 -4.31 6.46 -2.75
C PHE A 159 -4.69 7.23 -1.50
N ASN A 160 -5.92 7.03 -1.02
CA ASN A 160 -6.28 7.46 0.32
C ASN A 160 -5.66 6.50 1.34
N LYS A 161 -4.67 6.98 2.13
CA LYS A 161 -3.96 6.16 3.11
C LYS A 161 -4.90 5.61 4.17
N SER A 162 -5.86 6.44 4.61
CA SER A 162 -6.81 6.07 5.66
C SER A 162 -7.68 4.87 5.26
N HIS A 163 -8.15 4.85 4.01
CA HIS A 163 -8.89 3.71 3.45
C HIS A 163 -8.03 2.45 3.39
N SER A 164 -6.79 2.57 2.87
CA SER A 164 -5.87 1.44 2.81
C SER A 164 -5.48 0.90 4.18
N ALA A 165 -5.34 1.77 5.18
CA ALA A 165 -4.99 1.38 6.53
C ALA A 165 -6.10 0.54 7.18
N GLY A 166 -7.37 0.88 6.96
CA GLY A 166 -8.51 0.08 7.42
C GLY A 166 -8.50 -1.33 6.82
N TYR A 167 -8.27 -1.44 5.50
CA TYR A 167 -8.21 -2.73 4.83
C TYR A 167 -6.95 -3.53 5.21
N ALA A 168 -5.81 -2.85 5.39
CA ALA A 168 -4.58 -3.47 5.87
C ALA A 168 -4.74 -4.04 7.27
N LEU A 169 -5.53 -3.40 8.14
CA LEU A 169 -5.83 -3.92 9.47
C LEU A 169 -6.58 -5.26 9.40
N ILE A 170 -7.62 -5.36 8.58
CA ILE A 170 -8.36 -6.61 8.38
C ILE A 170 -7.47 -7.68 7.74
N SER A 171 -6.64 -7.29 6.77
CA SER A 171 -5.67 -8.18 6.13
C SER A 171 -4.67 -8.73 7.14
N PHE A 172 -4.16 -7.88 8.04
CA PHE A 172 -3.26 -8.29 9.10
C PHE A 172 -3.97 -9.18 10.14
N GLN A 173 -5.20 -8.86 10.53
CA GLN A 173 -5.98 -9.68 11.46
C GLN A 173 -6.26 -11.08 10.91
N THR A 174 -6.65 -11.18 9.64
CA THR A 174 -6.88 -12.48 8.99
C THR A 174 -5.59 -13.26 8.80
N ALA A 175 -4.48 -12.60 8.45
CA ALA A 175 -3.16 -13.23 8.41
C ALA A 175 -2.71 -13.71 9.80
N TYR A 176 -2.96 -12.92 10.84
CA TYR A 176 -2.65 -13.26 12.22
C TYR A 176 -3.44 -14.49 12.68
N LEU A 177 -4.75 -14.52 12.44
CA LEU A 177 -5.58 -15.68 12.76
C LEU A 177 -5.09 -16.92 12.01
N LYS A 178 -4.70 -16.78 10.73
CA LYS A 178 -4.16 -17.90 9.96
C LYS A 178 -2.82 -18.42 10.53
N ALA A 179 -1.95 -17.52 11.00
CA ALA A 179 -0.65 -17.90 11.56
C ALA A 179 -0.79 -18.58 12.94
N HIS A 180 -1.66 -18.04 13.80
CA HIS A 180 -1.75 -18.44 15.22
C HIS A 180 -2.88 -19.43 15.53
N TYR A 181 -3.95 -19.43 14.72
CA TYR A 181 -5.13 -20.29 14.87
C TYR A 181 -5.49 -20.94 13.51
N PRO A 182 -4.54 -21.67 12.89
CA PRO A 182 -4.68 -22.12 11.51
C PRO A 182 -5.88 -23.05 11.30
N VAL A 183 -6.18 -23.93 12.26
CA VAL A 183 -7.27 -24.92 12.17
C VAL A 183 -8.62 -24.20 12.22
N GLU A 184 -8.81 -23.30 13.18
CA GLU A 184 -10.03 -22.51 13.34
C GLU A 184 -10.24 -21.57 12.15
N PHE A 185 -9.15 -20.96 11.64
CA PHE A 185 -9.20 -20.09 10.49
C PHE A 185 -9.66 -20.82 9.22
N VAL A 186 -9.09 -21.99 8.92
CA VAL A 186 -9.50 -22.75 7.73
C VAL A 186 -10.88 -23.39 7.92
N ALA A 187 -11.26 -23.79 9.14
CA ALA A 187 -12.60 -24.27 9.44
C ALA A 187 -13.65 -23.17 9.18
N ALA A 188 -13.42 -21.96 9.68
CA ALA A 188 -14.28 -20.81 9.42
C ALA A 188 -14.34 -20.47 7.92
N SER A 189 -13.21 -20.57 7.21
CA SER A 189 -13.15 -20.35 5.76
C SER A 189 -14.00 -21.37 5.00
N LEU A 190 -13.89 -22.66 5.33
CA LEU A 190 -14.72 -23.73 4.78
C LEU A 190 -16.21 -23.47 5.02
N SER A 191 -16.58 -23.07 6.24
CA SER A 191 -17.98 -22.72 6.58
C SER A 191 -18.50 -21.53 5.76
N SER A 192 -17.68 -20.50 5.53
CA SER A 192 -18.09 -19.33 4.74
C SER A 192 -18.27 -19.63 3.24
N GLU A 193 -17.61 -20.67 2.73
CA GLU A 193 -17.54 -21.01 1.31
C GLU A 193 -18.30 -22.31 0.97
N MET A 194 -19.14 -22.81 1.88
CA MET A 194 -19.91 -24.06 1.72
C MET A 194 -20.74 -24.13 0.42
N GLY A 195 -21.12 -22.97 -0.14
CA GLY A 195 -21.89 -22.89 -1.37
C GLY A 195 -21.08 -23.08 -2.66
N SER A 196 -19.75 -23.19 -2.59
CA SER A 196 -18.88 -23.29 -3.77
C SER A 196 -17.92 -24.46 -3.68
N SER A 197 -18.18 -25.52 -4.45
CA SER A 197 -17.28 -26.69 -4.57
C SER A 197 -15.86 -26.29 -4.96
N ASP A 198 -15.72 -25.35 -5.90
CA ASP A 198 -14.41 -24.90 -6.38
C ASP A 198 -13.60 -24.21 -5.28
N ARG A 199 -14.26 -23.40 -4.43
CA ARG A 199 -13.61 -22.74 -3.29
C ARG A 199 -13.25 -23.75 -2.21
N LEU A 200 -14.13 -24.70 -1.91
CA LEU A 200 -13.86 -25.78 -0.95
C LEU A 200 -12.63 -26.59 -1.37
N ASP A 201 -12.53 -26.98 -2.64
CA ASP A 201 -11.38 -27.73 -3.17
C ASP A 201 -10.07 -26.96 -3.01
N ILE A 202 -10.08 -25.64 -3.20
CA ILE A 202 -8.91 -24.78 -3.01
C ILE A 202 -8.51 -24.74 -1.52
N ILE A 203 -9.47 -24.59 -0.61
CA ILE A 203 -9.20 -24.56 0.84
C ILE A 203 -8.72 -25.92 1.35
N LEU A 204 -9.32 -27.03 0.89
CA LEU A 204 -8.90 -28.39 1.27
C LEU A 204 -7.47 -28.70 0.83
N LYS A 205 -7.05 -28.23 -0.35
CA LYS A 205 -5.66 -28.34 -0.80
C LYS A 205 -4.71 -27.54 0.09
N GLU A 206 -5.15 -26.39 0.60
CA GLU A 206 -4.37 -25.61 1.57
C GLU A 206 -4.27 -26.30 2.92
N CYS A 207 -5.35 -26.89 3.44
CA CYS A 207 -5.30 -27.71 4.66
C CYS A 207 -4.25 -28.81 4.52
N LYS A 208 -4.24 -29.52 3.38
CA LYS A 208 -3.23 -30.54 3.08
C LYS A 208 -1.81 -29.97 3.04
N ARG A 209 -1.61 -28.80 2.42
CA ARG A 209 -0.29 -28.12 2.37
C ARG A 209 0.20 -27.73 3.77
N MET A 210 -0.72 -27.29 4.63
CA MET A 210 -0.45 -26.91 6.02
C MET A 210 -0.32 -28.11 6.97
N GLY A 211 -0.55 -29.34 6.50
CA GLY A 211 -0.54 -30.54 7.34
C GLY A 211 -1.75 -30.68 8.26
N ILE A 212 -2.84 -29.97 7.98
CA ILE A 212 -4.10 -30.04 8.74
C ILE A 212 -4.92 -31.22 8.24
N GLN A 213 -5.23 -32.15 9.15
CA GLN A 213 -6.10 -33.28 8.86
C GLN A 213 -7.56 -32.81 8.79
N VAL A 214 -8.20 -33.04 7.65
CA VAL A 214 -9.65 -32.84 7.48
C VAL A 214 -10.33 -34.20 7.53
N ILE A 215 -11.26 -34.37 8.47
CA ILE A 215 -12.06 -35.60 8.59
C ILE A 215 -13.19 -35.59 7.56
N SER A 216 -13.58 -36.78 7.10
CA SER A 216 -14.77 -36.95 6.27
C SER A 216 -16.03 -36.59 7.07
N THR A 217 -17.08 -36.19 6.37
CA THR A 217 -18.40 -35.96 6.97
C THR A 217 -18.89 -37.22 7.69
N ASP A 218 -19.36 -37.05 8.93
CA ASP A 218 -20.06 -38.06 9.71
C ASP A 218 -21.46 -37.52 10.05
N ILE A 219 -22.47 -38.39 10.12
CA ILE A 219 -23.82 -37.97 10.49
C ILE A 219 -23.94 -37.64 11.99
N ASN A 220 -23.02 -38.15 12.81
CA ASN A 220 -23.04 -38.00 14.27
C ASN A 220 -22.13 -36.88 14.79
N THR A 221 -21.20 -36.38 13.97
CA THR A 221 -20.21 -35.35 14.33
C THR A 221 -19.94 -34.43 13.15
#